data_AF-A0A6N9P4Y9-F1
#
_entry.id   AF-A0A6N9P4Y9-F1
#
_cell.length_a   1.000
_cell.length_b   1.000
_cell.length_c   1.000
_cell.angle_alpha   90.00
_cell.angle_beta   90.00
_cell.angle_gamma   90.00
#
_symmetry.space_group_name_H-M   'P 1'
#
loop_
_entity.id
_entity.type
_entity.pdbx_description
1 polymer ?
#
loop_
_entity_poly.entity_id
_entity_poly.type
_entity_poly.pdbx_seq_one_letter_code
_entity_poly.pdbx_strand_id
1 'polypeptide(L)'
;MRKAFRPLTAAEQAVAAQNLWVVESFLRQQRLPPDEWFDVVIFRYLRTVMRWFEEPALYKYEFSTIAWSAMRSAVGHEREKRARRPKTVSLYAQIPGTDGLTYLDITPDESMNYIPYLTEANT
;
A
#
# COMPACT_ATOMS: atom_id res chain seq x y z
N MET A 1 10.88 15.67 1.04
CA MET A 1 11.42 14.29 0.86
C MET A 1 10.78 13.36 1.88
N ARG A 2 10.34 12.15 1.48
CA ARG A 2 9.97 11.09 2.46
C ARG A 2 11.27 10.56 3.09
N LYS A 3 11.41 10.68 4.41
CA LYS A 3 12.53 10.09 5.15
C LYS A 3 12.50 8.57 5.00
N ALA A 4 13.66 7.96 4.74
CA ALA A 4 13.79 6.51 4.66
C ALA A 4 13.47 5.87 6.01
N PHE A 5 12.87 4.67 5.99
CA PHE A 5 12.71 3.89 7.21
C PHE A 5 14.09 3.44 7.69
N ARG A 6 14.43 3.79 8.93
CA ARG A 6 15.54 3.18 9.67
C ARG A 6 14.98 2.26 10.75
N PRO A 7 15.77 1.30 11.24
CA PRO A 7 15.41 0.57 12.45
C PRO A 7 15.13 1.53 13.61
N LEU A 8 14.13 1.19 14.42
CA LEU A 8 13.80 1.93 15.64
C LEU A 8 14.93 1.77 16.67
N THR A 9 15.24 2.84 17.39
CA THR A 9 16.16 2.77 18.54
C THR A 9 15.51 2.01 19.70
N ALA A 10 16.28 1.58 20.69
CA ALA A 10 15.73 0.86 21.84
C ALA A 10 14.63 1.65 22.58
N ALA A 11 14.80 2.96 22.72
CA ALA A 11 13.79 3.83 23.35
C ALA A 11 12.51 3.92 22.51
N GLU A 12 12.64 4.05 21.19
CA GLU A 12 11.49 4.08 20.29
C GLU A 12 10.76 2.72 20.26
N GLN A 13 11.50 1.60 20.29
CA GLN A 13 10.92 0.26 20.40
C GLN A 13 10.12 0.09 21.70
N ALA A 14 10.65 0.58 22.82
CA ALA A 14 9.94 0.52 24.10
C ALA A 14 8.63 1.31 24.06
N VAL A 15 8.61 2.51 23.47
CA VAL A 15 7.38 3.30 23.31
C VAL A 15 6.40 2.63 22.34
N ALA A 16 6.91 2.08 21.24
CA ALA A 16 6.10 1.35 20.26
C ALA A 16 5.42 0.12 20.90
N ALA A 17 6.15 -0.67 21.69
CA ALA A 17 5.59 -1.83 22.37
C ALA A 17 4.53 -1.43 23.40
N GLN A 18 4.82 -0.41 24.22
CA GLN A 18 3.88 0.07 25.26
C GLN A 18 2.57 0.64 24.68
N ASN A 19 2.62 1.22 23.47
CA ASN A 19 1.48 1.87 22.84
C ASN A 19 0.88 1.05 21.68
N LEU A 20 1.26 -0.21 21.52
CA LEU A 20 0.82 -1.04 20.39
C LEU A 20 -0.70 -1.26 20.40
N TRP A 21 -1.31 -1.28 21.60
CA TRP A 21 -2.75 -1.39 21.80
C TRP A 21 -3.57 -0.33 21.04
N VAL A 22 -2.96 0.82 20.70
CA VAL A 22 -3.59 1.88 19.92
C VAL A 22 -3.92 1.39 18.51
N VAL A 23 -3.09 0.52 17.92
CA VAL A 23 -3.30 -0.04 16.57
C VAL A 23 -4.53 -0.95 16.57
N GLU A 24 -4.62 -1.86 17.53
CA GLU A 24 -5.78 -2.77 17.66
C GLU A 24 -7.07 -2.00 17.91
N SER A 25 -7.02 -1.02 18.81
CA SER A 25 -8.16 -0.16 19.13
C SER A 25 -8.63 0.63 17.91
N PHE A 26 -7.68 1.17 17.14
CA PHE A 26 -7.97 1.88 15.89
C PHE A 26 -8.65 0.99 14.87
N LEU A 27 -8.09 -0.19 14.57
CA LEU A 27 -8.65 -1.13 13.60
C LEU A 27 -10.08 -1.54 13.97
N ARG A 28 -10.30 -1.89 15.25
CA ARG A 28 -11.62 -2.25 15.78
C ARG A 28 -12.62 -1.11 15.63
N GLN A 29 -12.25 0.11 16.02
CA GLN A 29 -13.17 1.26 15.98
C GLN A 29 -13.46 1.75 14.55
N GLN A 30 -12.50 1.62 13.64
CA GLN A 30 -12.68 1.95 12.22
C GLN A 30 -13.32 0.80 11.42
N ARG A 31 -13.60 -0.35 12.05
CA ARG A 31 -14.14 -1.57 11.42
C ARG A 31 -13.29 -2.03 10.23
N LEU A 32 -11.97 -2.01 10.42
CA LEU A 32 -11.00 -2.42 9.41
C LEU A 32 -10.53 -3.85 9.70
N PRO A 33 -10.77 -4.81 8.77
CA PRO A 33 -10.25 -6.18 8.91
C PRO A 33 -8.72 -6.20 9.05
N PRO A 34 -8.15 -6.79 10.12
CA PRO A 34 -6.70 -6.77 10.34
C PRO A 34 -5.89 -7.44 9.23
N ASP A 35 -6.41 -8.52 8.64
CA ASP A 35 -5.83 -9.23 7.50
C ASP A 35 -5.59 -8.34 6.27
N GLU A 36 -6.40 -7.28 6.10
CA GLU A 36 -6.32 -6.38 4.97
C GLU A 36 -5.64 -5.03 5.28
N TRP A 37 -5.68 -4.60 6.54
CA TRP A 37 -5.31 -3.23 6.93
C TRP A 37 -4.15 -3.12 7.93
N PHE A 38 -3.74 -4.22 8.57
CA PHE A 38 -2.73 -4.16 9.63
C PHE A 38 -1.40 -3.59 9.12
N ASP A 39 -0.93 -4.04 7.96
CA ASP A 39 0.30 -3.56 7.31
C ASP A 39 0.25 -2.05 7.04
N VAL A 40 -0.86 -1.55 6.48
CA VAL A 40 -1.08 -0.14 6.17
C VAL A 40 -0.97 0.72 7.44
N VAL A 41 -1.59 0.29 8.54
CA VAL A 41 -1.64 1.08 9.77
C VAL A 41 -0.38 0.92 10.62
N ILE A 42 0.22 -0.27 10.68
CA ILE A 42 1.39 -0.54 11.54
C ILE A 42 2.62 0.24 11.04
N PHE A 43 2.87 0.29 9.73
CA PHE A 43 3.99 1.07 9.20
C PHE A 43 3.81 2.57 9.45
N ARG A 44 2.56 3.05 9.39
CA ARG A 44 2.26 4.43 9.73
C ARG A 44 2.46 4.70 11.23
N TYR A 45 2.02 3.79 12.08
CA TYR A 45 2.20 3.86 13.52
C TYR A 45 3.68 3.92 13.91
N LEU A 46 4.51 3.00 13.41
CA LEU A 46 5.95 2.97 13.72
C LEU A 46 6.66 4.24 13.22
N ARG A 47 6.25 4.76 12.05
CA ARG A 47 6.75 6.04 11.58
C ARG A 47 6.34 7.21 12.48
N THR A 48 5.14 7.16 13.07
CA THR A 48 4.69 8.15 14.05
C THR A 48 5.50 8.09 15.33
N VAL A 49 5.88 6.89 15.80
CA VAL A 49 6.80 6.73 16.94
C VAL A 49 8.12 7.45 16.66
N MET A 50 8.75 7.19 15.51
CA MET A 50 9.98 7.90 15.13
C MET A 50 9.79 9.41 15.09
N ARG A 51 8.72 9.88 14.46
CA ARG A 51 8.41 11.31 14.35
C ARG A 51 8.20 11.96 15.73
N TRP A 52 7.56 11.26 16.65
CA TRP A 52 7.32 11.73 18.00
C TRP A 52 8.64 12.06 18.71
N PHE A 53 9.63 11.17 18.64
CA PHE A 53 10.96 11.40 19.20
C PHE A 53 11.75 12.51 18.49
N GLU A 54 11.56 12.66 17.18
CA GLU A 54 12.27 13.66 16.37
C GLU A 54 11.70 15.09 16.50
N GLU A 55 10.43 15.23 16.87
CA GLU A 55 9.74 16.52 16.95
C GLU A 55 9.18 16.79 18.37
N PRO A 56 10.00 17.29 19.31
CA PRO A 56 9.56 17.56 20.69
C PRO A 56 8.35 18.50 20.80
N ALA A 57 8.12 19.36 19.80
CA ALA A 57 6.95 20.22 19.72
C ALA A 57 5.62 19.44 19.69
N LEU A 58 5.66 18.14 19.39
CA LEU A 58 4.49 17.27 19.41
C LEU A 58 4.09 16.89 20.84
N TYR A 59 4.99 16.94 21.82
CA TYR A 59 4.78 16.47 23.21
C TYR A 59 3.62 17.15 23.95
N LYS A 60 3.09 18.25 23.42
CA LYS A 60 1.85 18.89 23.89
C LYS A 60 0.57 18.08 23.60
N TYR A 61 0.65 17.02 22.80
CA TYR A 61 -0.49 16.15 22.49
C TYR A 61 -0.30 14.77 23.12
N GLU A 62 -1.38 14.02 23.31
CA GLU A 62 -1.26 12.59 23.60
C GLU A 62 -0.69 11.85 22.38
N PHE A 63 0.28 10.95 22.59
CA PHE A 63 0.86 10.14 21.49
C PHE A 63 -0.23 9.38 20.71
N SER A 64 -1.19 8.81 21.43
CA SER A 64 -2.34 8.10 20.88
C SER A 64 -3.14 8.96 19.89
N THR A 65 -3.32 10.25 20.18
CA THR A 65 -4.03 11.21 19.32
C THR A 65 -3.33 11.37 17.97
N ILE A 66 -2.00 11.50 17.99
CA ILE A 66 -1.23 11.67 16.76
C ILE A 66 -1.15 10.37 15.97
N ALA A 67 -0.94 9.24 16.66
CA ALA A 67 -0.97 7.93 16.05
C ALA A 67 -2.31 7.68 15.34
N TRP A 68 -3.44 8.03 15.97
CA TRP A 68 -4.77 7.89 15.38
C TRP A 68 -4.94 8.71 14.10
N SER A 69 -4.58 9.99 14.16
CA SER A 69 -4.65 10.90 13.01
C SER A 69 -3.78 10.42 11.84
N ALA A 70 -2.57 9.96 12.16
CA ALA A 70 -1.64 9.43 11.20
C ALA A 70 -2.18 8.15 10.53
N MET A 71 -2.67 7.18 11.32
CA MET A 71 -3.24 5.93 10.80
C MET A 71 -4.50 6.19 9.96
N ARG A 72 -5.39 7.10 10.38
CA ARG A 72 -6.54 7.53 9.56
C ARG A 72 -6.11 8.06 8.21
N SER A 73 -5.06 8.88 8.19
CA SER A 73 -4.49 9.39 6.95
C SER A 73 -3.90 8.27 6.08
N ALA A 74 -3.24 7.26 6.66
CA ALA A 74 -2.73 6.11 5.90
C ALA A 74 -3.84 5.30 5.23
N VAL A 75 -4.95 5.08 5.94
CA VAL A 75 -6.13 4.41 5.39
C VAL A 75 -6.69 5.17 4.18
N GLY A 76 -6.84 6.50 4.29
CA GLY A 76 -7.28 7.34 3.18
C GLY A 76 -6.38 7.21 1.95
N HIS A 77 -5.06 7.31 2.13
CA HIS A 77 -4.10 7.15 1.04
C HIS A 77 -4.12 5.77 0.40
N GLU A 78 -4.26 4.69 1.20
CA GLU A 78 -4.33 3.34 0.62
C GLU A 78 -5.65 3.14 -0.14
N ARG A 79 -6.78 3.68 0.34
CA ARG A 79 -8.05 3.67 -0.43
C ARG A 79 -7.90 4.38 -1.76
N GLU A 80 -7.32 5.58 -1.77
CA GLU A 80 -7.05 6.32 -3.01
C GLU A 80 -6.12 5.54 -3.95
N LYS A 81 -5.05 4.95 -3.40
CA LYS A 81 -4.11 4.12 -4.17
C LYS A 81 -4.83 2.94 -4.81
N ARG A 82 -5.66 2.22 -4.05
CA ARG A 82 -6.47 1.09 -4.55
C ARG A 82 -7.46 1.53 -5.62
N ALA A 83 -8.11 2.68 -5.46
CA ALA A 83 -9.03 3.22 -6.45
C ALA A 83 -8.35 3.60 -7.78
N ARG A 84 -7.06 4.00 -7.73
CA ARG A 84 -6.23 4.29 -8.91
C ARG A 84 -5.59 3.05 -9.54
N ARG A 85 -5.68 1.86 -8.92
CA ARG A 85 -5.07 0.64 -9.50
C ARG A 85 -5.82 0.29 -10.80
N PRO A 86 -5.10 0.08 -11.91
CA PRO A 86 -5.72 -0.43 -13.13
C PRO A 86 -6.46 -1.72 -12.84
N LYS A 87 -7.68 -1.86 -13.36
CA LYS A 87 -8.40 -3.13 -13.30
C LYS A 87 -7.69 -4.11 -14.22
N THR A 88 -7.09 -5.14 -13.65
CA THR A 88 -6.52 -6.24 -14.43
C THR A 88 -7.66 -7.03 -15.05
N VAL A 89 -7.63 -7.17 -16.37
CA VAL A 89 -8.53 -8.03 -17.13
C VAL A 89 -7.70 -9.10 -17.85
N SER A 90 -8.28 -10.29 -18.05
CA SER A 90 -7.64 -11.31 -18.88
C SER A 90 -7.68 -10.87 -20.34
N LEU A 91 -6.63 -11.17 -21.10
CA LEU A 91 -6.66 -10.98 -22.56
C LEU A 91 -7.78 -11.82 -23.20
N TYR A 92 -8.08 -12.99 -22.63
CA TYR A 92 -9.18 -13.85 -23.07
C TYR A 92 -10.56 -13.39 -22.56
N ALA A 93 -10.65 -12.33 -21.77
CA ALA A 93 -11.95 -11.81 -21.33
C ALA A 93 -12.68 -11.18 -22.52
N GLN A 94 -13.98 -11.43 -22.64
CA GLN A 94 -14.82 -10.76 -23.62
C GLN A 94 -14.91 -9.26 -23.30
N ILE A 95 -14.81 -8.45 -24.35
CA ILE A 95 -14.96 -7.01 -24.26
C ILE A 95 -16.46 -6.72 -24.07
N PRO A 96 -16.86 -6.00 -23.00
CA PRO A 96 -18.27 -5.69 -22.78
C PRO A 96 -18.90 -4.95 -23.97
N GLY A 97 -20.02 -5.46 -24.49
CA GLY A 97 -20.76 -4.85 -25.60
C GLY A 97 -20.27 -5.24 -27.00
N THR A 98 -19.37 -6.22 -27.12
CA THR A 98 -18.97 -6.82 -28.40
C THR A 98 -19.60 -8.20 -28.58
N ASP A 99 -19.69 -8.65 -29.83
CA ASP A 99 -20.18 -9.99 -30.17
C ASP A 99 -19.06 -11.03 -30.03
N GLY A 100 -18.69 -11.32 -28.78
CA GLY A 100 -17.71 -12.37 -28.46
C GLY A 100 -16.23 -12.00 -28.62
N LEU A 101 -15.90 -10.78 -29.07
CA LEU A 101 -14.51 -10.32 -29.18
C LEU A 101 -13.85 -10.25 -27.81
N THR A 102 -12.63 -10.78 -27.72
CA THR A 102 -11.79 -10.73 -26.53
C THR A 102 -10.77 -9.59 -26.61
N TYR A 103 -10.18 -9.21 -25.48
CA TYR A 103 -9.10 -8.22 -25.46
C TYR A 103 -7.86 -8.68 -26.24
N LEU A 104 -7.68 -9.99 -26.48
CA LEU A 104 -6.62 -10.55 -27.31
C LEU A 104 -6.83 -10.20 -28.80
N ASP A 105 -8.07 -10.27 -29.29
CA ASP A 105 -8.41 -10.08 -30.71
C ASP A 105 -8.18 -8.65 -31.22
N ILE A 106 -8.06 -7.69 -30.31
CA ILE A 106 -7.82 -6.27 -30.61
C ILE A 106 -6.35 -5.86 -30.43
N THR A 107 -5.47 -6.79 -30.03
CA THR A 107 -4.04 -6.50 -29.94
C THR A 107 -3.43 -6.45 -31.35
N PRO A 108 -2.65 -5.41 -31.71
CA PRO A 108 -2.01 -5.34 -33.01
C PRO A 108 -1.06 -6.53 -33.24
N ASP A 109 -1.22 -7.17 -34.40
CA ASP A 109 -0.50 -8.36 -34.87
C ASP A 109 1.04 -8.18 -34.93
N GLU A 110 1.56 -6.95 -34.93
CA GLU A 110 3.02 -6.70 -34.92
C GLU A 110 3.74 -7.31 -33.70
N SER A 111 3.02 -7.58 -32.60
CA SER A 111 3.59 -8.26 -31.42
C SER A 111 3.68 -9.79 -31.55
N MET A 112 3.01 -10.40 -32.53
CA MET A 112 3.14 -11.84 -32.81
C MET A 112 4.42 -12.20 -33.58
N ASN A 113 5.11 -11.22 -34.15
CA ASN A 113 6.38 -11.41 -34.85
C ASN A 113 7.64 -11.22 -33.97
N TYR A 114 7.51 -10.93 -32.67
CA TYR A 114 8.67 -10.75 -31.80
C TYR A 114 8.95 -12.02 -30.98
N ILE A 115 9.50 -13.04 -31.64
CA ILE A 115 10.19 -14.15 -30.98
C ILE A 115 11.68 -13.95 -31.24
N PRO A 116 12.44 -13.27 -30.35
CA PRO A 116 13.84 -12.91 -30.59
C PRO A 116 14.77 -14.12 -30.76
N TYR A 117 14.34 -15.32 -30.40
CA TYR A 117 15.13 -16.56 -30.52
C TYR A 117 14.89 -17.36 -31.81
N LEU A 118 13.94 -16.96 -32.67
CA LEU A 118 13.72 -17.61 -33.98
C LEU A 118 14.54 -16.98 -35.12
N THR A 119 15.12 -15.80 -34.90
CA THR A 119 15.90 -15.07 -35.91
C THR A 119 17.38 -15.51 -36.00
N GLU A 120 17.86 -16.34 -35.09
CA GLU A 120 19.28 -16.77 -35.06
C GLU A 120 19.54 -18.17 -35.63
N ALA A 121 18.51 -18.87 -36.14
CA ALA A 121 18.63 -20.28 -36.53
C ALA A 121 18.91 -20.56 -38.03
N ASN A 122 19.13 -19.55 -38.87
CA ASN A 122 19.51 -19.78 -40.28
C ASN A 122 20.61 -18.81 -40.72
N THR A 123 21.87 -19.23 -40.58
CA THR A 123 23.00 -18.80 -41.41
C THR A 123 23.63 -20.04 -42.01
#